data_AF-A0A1E2S0Y6-F1
#
_entry.id   AF-A0A1E2S0Y6-F1
#
_cell.length_a   1.000
_cell.length_b   1.000
_cell.length_c   1.000
_cell.angle_alpha   90.00
_cell.angle_beta   90.00
_cell.angle_gamma   90.00
#
_symmetry.space_group_name_H-M   'P 1'
#
loop_
_entity.id
_entity.type
_entity.pdbx_description
1 polymer ?
#
loop_
_entity_poly.entity_id
_entity_poly.type
_entity_poly.pdbx_seq_one_letter_code
_entity_poly.pdbx_strand_id
1 'polypeptide(L)' 'MDLTDDALTVTRVQPSGRSQAWTFNPYWVRVAVEPRVGLCSEMSLASHGEKLVFGAFLTDEERDEFARALRSAIAEGTRA' A
#
# COMPACT_ATOMS: atom_id res chain seq x y z
N MET A 1 -4.98 2.05 7.89
CA MET A 1 -3.77 2.66 7.31
C MET A 1 -3.76 4.10 7.78
N ASP A 2 -2.60 4.63 8.11
CA ASP A 2 -2.43 5.97 8.65
C ASP A 2 -1.39 6.73 7.82
N LEU A 3 -1.67 7.97 7.44
CA LEU A 3 -0.80 8.81 6.62
C LEU A 3 -0.65 10.18 7.28
N THR A 4 0.60 10.57 7.51
CA THR A 4 1.04 11.90 7.92
C THR A 4 2.03 12.45 6.90
N ASP A 5 2.48 13.69 7.06
CA ASP A 5 3.47 14.32 6.17
C ASP A 5 4.81 13.54 6.17
N ASP A 6 5.16 12.91 7.30
CA ASP A 6 6.44 12.20 7.47
C ASP A 6 6.35 10.68 7.31
N ALA A 7 5.15 10.09 7.44
CA ALA A 7 5.00 8.64 7.55
C ALA A 7 3.70 8.10 6.92
N LEU A 8 3.82 6.99 6.20
CA LEU A 8 2.73 6.10 5.82
C LEU A 8 2.86 4.80 6.61
N THR A 9 1.92 4.55 7.52
CA THR A 9 1.90 3.35 8.35
C THR A 9 0.80 2.38 7.93
N VAL A 10 1.21 1.15 7.63
CA VAL A 10 0.31 0.03 7.32
C VAL A 10 0.31 -0.95 8.48
N THR A 11 -0.84 -1.19 9.09
CA THR A 11 -1.00 -2.17 10.16
C THR A 11 -1.85 -3.34 9.67
N ARG A 12 -1.28 -4.54 9.71
CA ARG A 12 -2.01 -5.79 9.49
C ARG A 12 -2.36 -6.39 10.84
N VAL A 13 -3.64 -6.60 11.09
CA VAL A 13 -4.15 -7.24 12.31
C VAL A 13 -4.61 -8.65 11.97
N GLN A 14 -4.15 -9.63 12.72
CA GLN A 14 -4.57 -11.03 12.62
C GLN A 14 -5.85 -11.25 13.44
N PRO A 15 -6.66 -12.29 13.12
CA PRO A 15 -7.84 -12.64 13.92
C PRO A 15 -7.53 -12.90 15.41
N SER A 16 -6.30 -13.29 15.73
CA SER A 16 -5.81 -13.47 17.11
C SER A 16 -5.55 -12.17 17.87
N GLY A 17 -5.69 -11.00 17.22
CA GLY A 17 -5.35 -9.69 17.79
C GLY A 17 -3.88 -9.30 17.63
N ARG A 18 -3.00 -10.21 17.17
CA ARG A 18 -1.61 -9.87 16.84
C ARG A 18 -1.56 -8.90 15.67
N SER A 19 -0.77 -7.84 15.80
CA SER A 19 -0.55 -6.87 14.73
C SER A 19 0.91 -6.86 14.26
N GLN A 20 1.09 -6.52 12.99
CA GLN A 20 2.37 -6.17 12.39
C GLN A 20 2.21 -4.84 11.68
N ALA A 21 3.16 -3.94 11.86
CA ALA A 21 3.16 -2.63 11.23
C ALA A 21 4.40 -2.45 10.34
N TRP A 22 4.21 -1.75 9.24
CA TRP A 22 5.25 -1.26 8.35
C TRP A 22 5.10 0.25 8.23
N THR A 23 6.22 0.97 8.26
CA THR A 23 6.25 2.42 8.11
C THR A 23 7.14 2.79 6.95
N PHE A 24 6.57 3.52 6.00
CA PHE A 24 7.27 4.04 4.83
C PHE A 24 7.31 5.56 4.94
N ASN A 25 8.33 6.21 4.38
CA ASN A 25 8.28 7.65 4.22
C ASN A 25 7.51 7.99 2.91
N PRO A 26 6.51 8.91 2.97
CA PRO A 26 5.62 9.22 1.86
C PRO A 26 6.32 9.73 0.60
N TYR A 27 7.48 10.39 0.74
CA TYR A 27 8.20 11.01 -0.37
C TYR A 27 8.74 9.97 -1.38
N TRP A 28 9.11 8.79 -0.89
CA TRP A 28 9.74 7.75 -1.71
C TRP A 28 8.93 6.45 -1.82
N VAL A 29 7.88 6.27 -1.03
CA VAL A 29 7.02 5.09 -1.15
C VAL A 29 6.28 5.08 -2.49
N ARG A 30 6.23 3.92 -3.14
CA ARG A 30 5.52 3.72 -4.41
C ARG A 30 4.46 2.65 -4.27
N VAL A 31 3.26 2.95 -4.76
CA VAL A 31 2.16 1.97 -4.90
C VAL A 31 2.27 1.34 -6.29
N ALA A 32 2.38 0.02 -6.37
CA ALA A 32 2.42 -0.73 -7.63
C ALA A 32 1.26 -1.72 -7.71
N VAL A 33 0.70 -1.88 -8.91
CA VAL A 33 -0.21 -2.97 -9.29
C VAL A 33 0.43 -3.68 -10.46
N GLU A 34 0.85 -4.93 -10.27
CA GLU A 34 1.59 -5.71 -11.25
C GLU A 34 0.73 -6.89 -11.74
N PRO A 35 0.49 -7.04 -13.06
CA PRO A 35 -0.25 -8.18 -13.57
C PRO A 35 0.54 -9.48 -13.34
N ARG A 36 -0.19 -10.58 -13.10
CA ARG A 36 0.40 -11.92 -12.93
C ARG A 36 -0.22 -12.89 -13.94
N VAL A 37 0.62 -13.68 -14.61
CA VAL A 37 0.14 -14.64 -15.62
C VAL A 37 -0.66 -15.75 -14.92
N GLY A 38 -1.93 -15.89 -15.33
CA GLY A 38 -2.82 -16.93 -14.79
C GLY A 38 -3.32 -16.70 -13.36
N LEU A 39 -3.08 -15.52 -12.79
CA LEU A 39 -3.48 -15.14 -11.43
C LEU A 39 -4.01 -13.70 -11.42
N CYS A 40 -4.69 -13.33 -10.33
CA CYS A 40 -5.03 -11.93 -10.08
C CYS A 40 -3.75 -11.08 -9.93
N SER A 41 -3.85 -9.79 -10.26
CA SER A 41 -2.74 -8.84 -10.10
C SER A 41 -2.21 -8.76 -8.67
N GLU A 42 -0.98 -8.29 -8.47
CA GLU A 42 -0.44 -8.02 -7.15
C GLU A 42 -0.38 -6.53 -6.87
N MET A 43 -0.95 -6.11 -5.74
CA MET A 43 -0.78 -4.75 -5.23
C MET A 43 0.29 -4.73 -4.14
N SER A 44 1.18 -3.73 -4.19
CA SER A 44 2.25 -3.58 -3.22
C SER A 44 2.66 -2.13 -2.96
N LEU A 45 3.23 -1.89 -1.77
CA LEU A 45 4.05 -0.73 -1.45
C LEU A 45 5.52 -1.12 -1.56
N ALA A 46 6.33 -0.25 -2.16
CA ALA A 46 7.77 -0.45 -2.25
C ALA A 46 8.54 0.82 -1.89
N SER A 47 9.66 0.65 -1.17
CA SER A 47 10.63 1.70 -0.84
C SER A 47 11.97 1.07 -0.49
N HIS A 48 13.07 1.55 -1.08
CA HIS A 48 14.46 1.24 -0.66
C HIS A 48 14.73 -0.23 -0.31
N GLY A 49 14.28 -1.16 -1.17
CA GLY A 49 14.47 -2.61 -0.98
C GLY A 49 13.42 -3.30 -0.11
N GLU A 50 12.52 -2.55 0.54
CA GLU A 50 11.35 -3.09 1.22
C GLU A 50 10.15 -3.14 0.26
N LYS A 51 9.45 -4.28 0.21
CA LYS A 51 8.20 -4.48 -0.53
C LYS A 51 7.15 -5.10 0.41
N LEU A 52 6.01 -4.44 0.56
CA LEU A 52 4.84 -4.95 1.26
C LEU A 52 3.74 -5.26 0.27
N VAL A 53 3.38 -6.53 0.13
CA VAL A 53 2.23 -6.97 -0.66
C VAL A 53 0.98 -6.99 0.20
N PHE A 54 -0.13 -6.43 -0.29
CA PHE A 54 -1.39 -6.32 0.45
C PHE A 54 -2.60 -6.28 -0.50
N GLY A 55 -3.82 -6.36 0.06
CA GLY A 55 -5.05 -6.33 -0.74
C GLY A 55 -5.31 -7.59 -1.58
N ALA A 56 -4.80 -8.75 -1.15
CA ALA A 56 -5.02 -10.03 -1.85
C ALA A 56 -6.50 -10.45 -1.94
N PHE A 57 -7.36 -9.90 -1.08
CA PHE A 57 -8.81 -10.16 -1.05
C PHE A 57 -9.60 -9.28 -2.03
N LEU A 58 -8.97 -8.24 -2.58
CA LEU A 58 -9.59 -7.34 -3.57
C LEU A 58 -9.57 -7.99 -4.95
N THR A 59 -10.57 -7.69 -5.77
CA THR A 59 -10.57 -7.92 -7.22
C THR A 59 -9.56 -6.99 -7.91
N ASP A 60 -9.24 -7.27 -9.17
CA ASP A 60 -8.29 -6.44 -9.94
C ASP A 60 -8.81 -4.99 -10.11
N GLU A 61 -10.11 -4.81 -10.32
CA GLU A 61 -10.75 -3.50 -10.42
C GLU A 61 -10.66 -2.72 -9.09
N GLU A 62 -10.97 -3.38 -7.97
CA GLU A 62 -10.84 -2.78 -6.64
C GLU A 62 -9.38 -2.44 -6.31
N ARG A 63 -8.40 -3.25 -6.76
CA ARG A 63 -6.97 -2.90 -6.60
C ARG A 63 -6.60 -1.66 -7.38
N ASP A 64 -7.07 -1.51 -8.61
CA ASP A 64 -6.80 -0.33 -9.43
C ASP A 64 -7.46 0.93 -8.85
N GLU A 65 -8.69 0.82 -8.36
CA GLU A 65 -9.35 1.92 -7.65
C GLU A 65 -8.63 2.31 -6.37
N PHE A 66 -8.31 1.33 -5.52
CA PHE A 66 -7.60 1.57 -4.28
C PHE A 66 -6.21 2.16 -4.53
N ALA A 67 -5.47 1.63 -5.51
CA ALA A 67 -4.14 2.14 -5.86
C ALA A 67 -4.19 3.58 -6.35
N ARG A 68 -5.21 3.97 -7.14
CA ARG A 68 -5.42 5.37 -7.55
C ARG A 68 -5.68 6.27 -6.35
N ALA A 69 -6.60 5.87 -5.47
CA ALA A 69 -6.94 6.64 -4.27
C ALA A 69 -5.73 6.83 -3.35
N LEU A 70 -4.98 5.75 -3.10
CA LEU A 70 -3.81 5.80 -2.23
C LEU A 70 -2.67 6.65 -2.82
N ARG A 71 -2.43 6.55 -4.13
CA ARG A 71 -1.45 7.43 -4.81
C ARG A 71 -1.83 8.91 -4.68
N SER A 72 -3.11 9.23 -4.79
CA SER A 72 -3.61 10.60 -4.60
C SER A 72 -3.37 11.09 -3.18
N ALA A 73 -3.70 10.27 -2.17
CA ALA A 73 -3.50 10.62 -0.76
C ALA A 73 -2.02 10.86 -0.42
N ILE A 74 -1.11 10.00 -0.89
CA ILE A 74 0.35 10.17 -0.70
C ILE A 74 0.85 11.45 -1.37
N ALA A 75 0.38 11.74 -2.58
CA ALA A 75 0.76 12.96 -3.30
C ALA A 75 0.20 14.23 -2.65
N GLU A 76 -0.89 14.16 -1.90
CA GLU A 76 -1.44 15.28 -1.14
C GLU A 76 -0.64 15.52 0.14
N GLY A 77 -0.37 14.47 0.93
CA GLY A 77 0.42 14.59 2.16
C GLY A 77 1.89 14.98 1.96
N THR A 78 2.41 14.91 0.72
CA THR A 78 3.78 15.36 0.38
C THR A 78 3.85 16.80 -0.12
N ARG A 79 2.71 17.50 -0.23
CA ARG A 79 2.65 18.90 -0.70
C ARG A 79 2.58 19.94 0.43
N ALA A 80 2.50 19.51 1.69
CA ALA A 80 2.54 20.36 2.88
C ALA A 80 3.99 20.68 3.27
#